data_AF-A0AAJ5YY05-F1
#
_entry.id   AF-A0AAJ5YY05-F1
#
_cell.length_a   1.000
_cell.length_b   1.000
_cell.length_c   1.000
_cell.angle_alpha   90.00
_cell.angle_beta   90.00
_cell.angle_gamma   90.00
#
_symmetry.space_group_name_H-M   'P 1'
#
loop_
_entity.id
_entity.type
_entity.pdbx_description
1 polymer ?
#
loop_
_entity_poly.entity_id
_entity_poly.type
_entity_poly.pdbx_seq_one_letter_code
_entity_poly.pdbx_strand_id
1 'polypeptide(L)'
;MPGDQALELVYEAKLSIATGALRPYNAELVRLVLLETRQLHTQLAPLADAARSQSADGQSRADPALAARLVSLHLQVYRNKRCLLVYHHQRLTWLRHRVWDKAGALALVLDQDQPASAGSDSERLSIRPLLSHAELDWLRNYTGLIGLYKDTYMDVLDIALPLANGVGNARHDGQIQSTRSASSKTNSLGNGAQFAPGAAVSVYAASTPPNTIRAPDDLMITVLVTRDAQDVETERGTMQLRAGEQLYVRRDEVQALLIRGWLKQVES
;
A
#
# COMPACT_ATOMS: atom_id res chain seq x y z
N MET A 1 13.81 5.62 26.06
CA MET A 1 14.95 6.48 25.70
C MET A 1 14.53 7.41 24.57
N PRO A 2 15.11 8.61 24.44
CA PRO A 2 14.80 9.49 23.30
C PRO A 2 15.13 8.78 21.98
N GLY A 3 14.18 8.81 21.04
CA GLY A 3 14.29 8.15 19.74
C GLY A 3 13.89 6.66 19.68
N ASP A 4 13.37 6.06 20.77
CA ASP A 4 12.88 4.67 20.74
C ASP A 4 11.60 4.53 19.89
N GLN A 5 10.68 5.50 20.00
CA GLN A 5 9.43 5.53 19.21
C GLN A 5 9.71 5.60 17.70
N ALA A 6 10.75 6.33 17.31
CA ALA A 6 11.17 6.42 15.92
C ALA A 6 11.75 5.09 15.40
N LEU A 7 12.40 4.30 16.27
CA LEU A 7 12.86 2.96 15.91
C LEU A 7 11.71 1.97 15.75
N GLU A 8 10.68 2.04 16.59
CA GLU A 8 9.49 1.19 16.48
C GLU A 8 8.83 1.33 15.09
N LEU A 9 8.70 2.56 14.58
CA LEU A 9 8.23 2.81 13.21
C LEU A 9 9.10 2.15 12.14
N VAL A 10 10.42 2.15 12.32
CA VAL A 10 11.35 1.49 11.40
C VAL A 10 11.23 -0.03 11.48
N TYR A 11 11.04 -0.59 12.68
CA TYR A 11 10.77 -2.02 12.84
C TYR A 11 9.45 -2.42 12.20
N GLU A 12 8.40 -1.60 12.35
CA GLU A 12 7.12 -1.79 11.65
C GLU A 12 7.31 -1.80 10.12
N ALA A 13 8.08 -0.86 9.59
CA ALA A 13 8.42 -0.81 8.17
C ALA A 13 9.21 -2.05 7.72
N LYS A 14 10.22 -2.48 8.49
CA LYS A 14 10.99 -3.70 8.20
C LYS A 14 10.11 -4.95 8.23
N LEU A 15 9.19 -5.03 9.19
CA LEU A 15 8.22 -6.12 9.27
C LEU A 15 7.30 -6.10 8.05
N SER A 16 6.83 -4.93 7.60
CA SER A 16 5.99 -4.82 6.39
C SER A 16 6.72 -5.29 5.12
N ILE A 17 8.03 -5.06 5.03
CA ILE A 17 8.87 -5.55 3.92
C ILE A 17 8.95 -7.07 3.99
N ALA A 18 9.24 -7.62 5.17
CA ALA A 18 9.40 -9.07 5.36
C ALA A 18 8.09 -9.85 5.15
N THR A 19 6.96 -9.31 5.61
CA THR A 19 5.64 -9.93 5.43
C THR A 19 5.02 -9.63 4.07
N GLY A 20 5.58 -8.67 3.31
CA GLY A 20 4.95 -8.08 2.14
C GLY A 20 3.65 -7.33 2.45
N ALA A 21 3.24 -7.23 3.71
CA ALA A 21 1.90 -6.77 4.07
C ALA A 21 1.84 -5.29 4.46
N LEU A 22 0.85 -4.56 3.93
CA LEU A 22 0.54 -3.21 4.40
C LEU A 22 -0.14 -3.27 5.77
N ARG A 23 0.52 -2.69 6.77
CA ARG A 23 -0.03 -2.50 8.12
C ARG A 23 -0.91 -1.25 8.18
N PRO A 24 -1.85 -1.15 9.14
CA PRO A 24 -2.61 0.07 9.35
C PRO A 24 -1.67 1.25 9.67
N TYR A 25 -2.01 2.43 9.16
CA TYR A 25 -1.24 3.63 9.40
C TYR A 25 -1.18 3.97 10.90
N ASN A 26 0.03 4.03 11.46
CA ASN A 26 0.22 4.30 12.88
C ASN A 26 0.27 5.82 13.16
N ALA A 27 -0.91 6.45 13.22
CA ALA A 27 -1.02 7.88 13.45
C ALA A 27 -0.47 8.31 14.81
N GLU A 28 -0.58 7.46 15.83
CA GLU A 28 -0.15 7.81 17.19
C GLU A 28 1.37 7.84 17.32
N LEU A 29 2.08 6.80 16.84
CA LEU A 29 3.55 6.82 16.87
C LEU A 29 4.12 7.97 16.04
N VAL A 30 3.55 8.26 14.87
CA VAL A 30 3.97 9.42 14.05
C VAL A 30 3.74 10.73 14.82
N ARG A 31 2.59 10.89 15.49
CA ARG A 31 2.30 12.08 16.30
C ARG A 31 3.30 12.23 17.45
N LEU A 32 3.63 11.15 18.15
CA LEU A 32 4.59 11.16 19.25
C LEU A 32 5.99 11.54 18.78
N VAL A 33 6.49 10.96 17.68
CA VAL A 33 7.79 11.33 17.10
C VAL A 33 7.79 12.80 16.65
N LEU A 34 6.69 13.30 16.07
CA LEU A 34 6.58 14.72 15.72
C LEU A 34 6.62 15.63 16.96
N LEU A 35 5.93 15.26 18.04
CA LEU A 35 5.99 16.00 19.30
C LEU A 35 7.41 15.99 19.89
N GLU A 36 8.09 14.84 19.86
CA GLU A 36 9.50 14.73 20.29
C GLU A 36 10.40 15.64 19.45
N THR A 37 10.26 15.65 18.12
CA THR A 37 11.06 16.56 17.27
C THR A 37 10.83 18.03 17.59
N ARG A 38 9.59 18.42 17.91
CA ARG A 38 9.28 19.80 18.33
C ARG A 38 9.91 20.10 19.69
N GLN A 39 9.84 19.17 20.65
CA GLN A 39 10.47 19.33 21.96
C GLN A 39 12.01 19.44 21.85
N LEU A 40 12.63 18.64 20.99
CA LEU A 40 14.06 18.75 20.71
C LEU A 40 14.39 20.10 20.06
N HIS A 41 13.53 20.60 19.16
CA HIS A 41 13.70 21.90 18.54
C HIS A 41 13.59 23.06 19.56
N THR A 42 12.63 23.01 20.49
CA THR A 42 12.51 24.04 21.53
C THR A 42 13.72 24.08 22.47
N GLN A 43 14.38 22.93 22.69
CA GLN A 43 15.64 22.87 23.43
C GLN A 43 16.85 23.34 22.61
N LEU A 44 16.87 23.04 21.31
CA LEU A 44 17.96 23.38 20.41
C LEU A 44 18.01 24.89 20.10
N ALA A 45 16.85 25.53 19.93
CA ALA A 45 16.76 26.95 19.55
C ALA A 45 17.53 27.92 20.50
N PRO A 46 17.29 27.92 21.83
CA PRO A 46 17.99 28.85 22.73
C PRO A 46 19.49 28.54 22.81
N LEU A 47 19.88 27.28 22.71
CA LEU A 47 21.29 26.89 22.68
C LEU A 47 22.00 27.37 21.40
N ALA A 48 21.29 27.35 20.26
CA ALA A 48 21.79 27.89 19.01
C ALA A 48 21.89 29.43 19.05
N ASP A 49 20.99 30.12 19.75
CA ASP A 49 21.08 31.57 19.98
C ASP A 49 22.29 31.91 20.85
N ALA A 50 22.50 31.18 21.95
CA ALA A 50 23.66 31.34 22.82
C ALA A 50 24.99 31.03 22.10
N ALA A 51 25.03 29.98 21.27
CA ALA A 51 26.21 29.68 20.44
C ALA A 51 26.53 30.83 19.46
N ARG A 52 25.49 31.43 18.87
CA ARG A 52 25.63 32.57 17.95
C ARG A 52 26.15 33.81 18.66
N SER A 53 25.66 34.13 19.86
CA SER A 53 26.15 35.27 20.64
C SER A 53 27.60 35.07 21.11
N GLN A 54 27.97 33.88 21.58
CA GLN A 54 29.35 33.56 21.96
C GLN A 54 30.34 33.68 20.78
N SER A 55 29.90 33.30 19.58
CA SER A 55 30.72 33.42 18.37
C SER A 55 30.93 34.88 17.95
N ALA A 56 29.98 35.77 18.24
CA ALA A 56 30.06 37.20 17.92
C ALA A 56 31.02 37.97 18.86
N ASP A 57 31.14 37.55 20.12
CA ASP A 57 32.04 38.18 21.10
C ASP A 57 33.53 37.93 20.80
N GLY A 58 33.88 36.98 19.92
CA GLY A 58 35.21 36.81 19.33
C GLY A 58 36.39 36.54 20.28
N GLN A 59 36.17 36.59 21.60
CA GLN A 59 37.21 36.64 22.64
C GLN A 59 37.11 35.46 23.63
N SER A 60 35.99 34.73 23.65
CA SER A 60 35.81 33.52 24.46
C SER A 60 36.20 32.27 23.68
N ARG A 61 37.02 31.40 24.28
CA ARG A 61 37.30 30.07 23.74
C ARG A 61 35.97 29.32 23.63
N ALA A 62 35.64 28.81 22.44
CA ALA A 62 34.36 28.12 22.21
C ALA A 62 34.14 27.00 23.25
N ASP A 63 33.02 27.06 23.97
CA ASP A 63 32.68 26.09 25.00
C ASP A 63 32.44 24.71 24.37
N PRO A 64 33.32 23.71 24.60
CA PRO A 64 33.19 22.40 23.98
C PRO A 64 31.93 21.67 24.45
N ALA A 65 31.47 21.95 25.67
CA ALA A 65 30.25 21.39 26.24
C ALA A 65 28.98 21.84 25.50
N LEU A 66 28.89 23.14 25.15
CA LEU A 66 27.77 23.69 24.40
C LEU A 66 27.74 23.10 22.99
N ALA A 67 28.89 23.08 22.31
CA ALA A 67 29.02 22.51 20.98
C ALA A 67 28.60 21.02 20.93
N ALA A 68 29.08 20.21 21.88
CA ALA A 68 28.69 18.81 21.98
C ALA A 68 27.18 18.63 22.21
N ARG A 69 26.57 19.48 23.04
CA ARG A 69 25.13 19.44 23.30
C ARG A 69 24.32 19.82 22.05
N LEU A 70 24.72 20.87 21.34
CA LEU A 70 24.07 21.29 20.09
C LEU A 70 24.13 20.18 19.05
N VAL A 71 25.32 19.62 18.81
CA VAL A 71 25.52 18.54 17.82
C VAL A 71 24.71 17.30 18.20
N SER A 72 24.70 16.89 19.46
CA SER A 72 23.92 15.71 19.88
C SER A 72 22.42 15.90 19.68
N LEU A 73 21.85 17.05 20.05
CA LEU A 73 20.44 17.36 19.82
C LEU A 73 20.11 17.43 18.32
N HIS A 74 20.97 18.07 17.53
CA HIS A 74 20.81 18.15 16.08
C HIS A 74 20.77 16.76 15.43
N LEU A 75 21.71 15.88 15.80
CA LEU A 75 21.77 14.51 15.30
C LEU A 75 20.52 13.70 15.69
N GLN A 76 19.97 13.93 16.90
CA GLN A 76 18.71 13.30 17.33
C GLN A 76 17.53 13.74 16.44
N VAL A 77 17.39 15.04 16.15
CA VAL A 77 16.34 15.54 15.24
C VAL A 77 16.50 14.93 13.84
N TYR A 78 17.73 14.88 13.32
CA TYR A 78 18.02 14.28 12.02
C TYR A 78 17.69 12.79 11.96
N ARG A 79 17.97 12.04 13.04
CA ARG A 79 17.59 10.63 13.16
C ARG A 79 16.08 10.47 13.12
N ASN A 80 15.33 11.24 13.90
CA ASN A 80 13.86 11.16 13.92
C ASN A 80 13.26 11.48 12.55
N LYS A 81 13.77 12.53 11.88
CA LYS A 81 13.36 12.87 10.50
C LYS A 81 13.63 11.72 9.52
N ARG A 82 14.81 11.10 9.59
CA ARG A 82 15.15 9.94 8.74
C ARG A 82 14.23 8.75 8.98
N CYS A 83 13.97 8.41 10.23
CA CYS A 83 13.06 7.32 10.59
C CYS A 83 11.64 7.54 10.05
N LEU A 84 11.10 8.76 10.20
CA LEU A 84 9.80 9.14 9.63
C LEU A 84 9.77 9.00 8.11
N LEU A 85 10.79 9.53 7.43
CA LEU A 85 10.89 9.45 5.97
C LEU A 85 11.00 8.00 5.48
N VAL A 86 11.76 7.15 6.16
CA VAL A 86 11.87 5.72 5.82
C VAL A 86 10.51 5.02 5.95
N TYR A 87 9.78 5.28 7.04
CA TYR A 87 8.43 4.73 7.24
C TYR A 87 7.48 5.11 6.11
N HIS A 88 7.36 6.41 5.81
CA HIS A 88 6.49 6.90 4.74
C HIS A 88 6.95 6.44 3.36
N HIS A 89 8.26 6.47 3.07
CA HIS A 89 8.79 6.04 1.78
C HIS A 89 8.48 4.56 1.52
N GLN A 90 8.60 3.70 2.53
CA GLN A 90 8.26 2.29 2.40
C GLN A 90 6.77 2.09 2.09
N ARG A 91 5.89 2.80 2.81
CA ARG A 91 4.44 2.72 2.56
C ARG A 91 4.05 3.23 1.18
N LEU A 92 4.61 4.36 0.75
CA LEU A 92 4.38 4.91 -0.59
C LEU A 92 4.95 4.00 -1.69
N THR A 93 6.09 3.37 -1.46
CA THR A 93 6.67 2.40 -2.41
C THR A 93 5.77 1.18 -2.59
N TRP A 94 5.22 0.67 -1.49
CA TRP A 94 4.24 -0.41 -1.54
C TRP A 94 2.97 -0.01 -2.32
N LEU A 95 2.41 1.17 -2.03
CA LEU A 95 1.23 1.68 -2.73
C LEU A 95 1.50 1.89 -4.21
N ARG A 96 2.68 2.43 -4.55
CA ARG A 96 3.13 2.59 -5.93
C ARG A 96 3.14 1.26 -6.66
N HIS A 97 3.74 0.22 -6.09
CA HIS A 97 3.78 -1.10 -6.72
C HIS A 97 2.36 -1.62 -6.98
N ARG A 98 1.48 -1.51 -5.99
CA ARG A 98 0.07 -1.89 -6.14
C ARG A 98 -0.67 -1.12 -7.25
N VAL A 99 -0.38 0.17 -7.42
CA VAL A 99 -0.95 0.98 -8.51
C VAL A 99 -0.53 0.40 -9.87
N TRP A 100 0.73 0.02 -10.02
CA TRP A 100 1.23 -0.62 -11.25
C TRP A 100 0.68 -2.03 -11.45
N ASP A 101 0.51 -2.82 -10.38
CA ASP A 101 -0.12 -4.15 -10.44
C ASP A 101 -1.58 -4.10 -10.94
N LYS A 102 -2.25 -2.96 -10.77
CA LYS A 102 -3.65 -2.72 -11.15
C LYS A 102 -3.80 -1.76 -12.32
N ALA A 103 -2.77 -1.61 -13.14
CA ALA A 103 -2.77 -0.79 -14.36
C ALA A 103 -3.20 0.68 -14.17
N GLY A 104 -2.88 1.26 -13.00
CA GLY A 104 -3.21 2.66 -12.70
C GLY A 104 -4.67 2.89 -12.30
N ALA A 105 -5.52 1.86 -12.26
CA ALA A 105 -6.94 2.00 -11.94
C ALA A 105 -7.17 2.17 -10.43
N LEU A 106 -7.48 3.40 -10.01
CA LEU A 106 -7.71 3.76 -8.60
C LEU A 106 -8.72 2.85 -7.87
N ALA A 107 -9.84 2.52 -8.53
CA ALA A 107 -10.88 1.69 -7.93
C ALA A 107 -10.38 0.28 -7.58
N LEU A 108 -9.59 -0.34 -8.48
CA LEU A 108 -9.03 -1.68 -8.29
C LEU A 108 -7.87 -1.70 -7.29
N VAL A 109 -7.21 -0.56 -7.11
CA VAL A 109 -6.19 -0.39 -6.07
C VAL A 109 -6.85 -0.36 -4.69
N LEU A 110 -7.94 0.40 -4.54
CA LEU A 110 -8.58 0.62 -3.24
C LEU A 110 -9.48 -0.54 -2.82
N ASP A 111 -10.29 -1.03 -3.76
CA ASP A 111 -11.37 -1.96 -3.49
C ASP A 111 -11.08 -3.26 -4.26
N GLN A 112 -11.21 -4.38 -3.57
CA GLN A 112 -11.14 -5.69 -4.17
C GLN A 112 -12.47 -6.40 -4.04
N ASP A 113 -12.86 -6.89 -5.19
CA ASP A 113 -14.00 -7.73 -5.42
C ASP A 113 -13.66 -9.18 -5.07
N GLN A 114 -14.19 -9.72 -3.95
CA GLN A 114 -14.00 -11.13 -3.59
C GLN A 114 -15.06 -12.00 -4.27
N PRO A 115 -14.71 -13.16 -4.89
CA PRO A 115 -15.71 -14.05 -5.47
C PRO A 115 -16.72 -14.48 -4.39
N ALA A 116 -18.01 -14.45 -4.71
CA ALA A 116 -19.05 -14.89 -3.80
C ALA A 116 -18.88 -16.39 -3.55
N SER A 117 -18.53 -16.77 -2.31
CA SER A 117 -18.71 -18.15 -1.87
C SER A 117 -20.21 -18.41 -1.78
N ALA A 118 -20.67 -19.47 -2.45
CA ALA A 118 -22.07 -19.86 -2.63
C ALA A 118 -23.01 -19.39 -1.48
N GLY A 119 -23.88 -18.42 -1.77
CA GLY A 119 -25.00 -18.02 -0.91
C GLY A 119 -24.83 -16.77 -0.04
N SER A 120 -23.76 -15.98 -0.19
CA SER A 120 -23.61 -14.68 0.51
C SER A 120 -23.36 -13.54 -0.48
N ASP A 121 -23.90 -12.35 -0.18
CA ASP A 121 -23.72 -11.14 -0.99
C ASP A 121 -22.24 -10.86 -1.27
N SER A 122 -21.93 -10.27 -2.43
CA SER A 122 -20.56 -9.98 -2.84
C SER A 122 -19.88 -8.99 -1.89
N GLU A 123 -19.08 -9.50 -0.96
CA GLU A 123 -18.30 -8.65 -0.04
C GLU A 123 -17.18 -7.93 -0.80
N ARG A 124 -17.18 -6.59 -0.70
CA ARG A 124 -16.07 -5.75 -1.17
C ARG A 124 -15.11 -5.51 -0.03
N LEU A 125 -13.85 -5.92 -0.21
CA LEU A 125 -12.79 -5.64 0.74
C LEU A 125 -12.10 -4.34 0.33
N SER A 126 -11.84 -3.45 1.28
CA SER A 126 -11.23 -2.15 1.00
C SER A 126 -10.00 -1.92 1.87
N ILE A 127 -8.96 -1.32 1.28
CA ILE A 127 -7.74 -0.93 1.99
C ILE A 127 -7.82 0.48 2.59
N ARG A 128 -8.88 1.24 2.25
CA ARG A 128 -9.14 2.59 2.77
C ARG A 128 -8.95 2.73 4.29
N PRO A 129 -9.44 1.81 5.16
CA PRO A 129 -9.25 1.95 6.61
C PRO A 129 -7.79 1.82 7.07
N LEU A 130 -6.90 1.23 6.26
CA LEU A 130 -5.48 1.06 6.58
C LEU A 130 -4.64 2.30 6.23
N LEU A 131 -5.22 3.22 5.45
CA LEU A 131 -4.54 4.35 4.86
C LEU A 131 -4.84 5.63 5.63
N SER A 132 -3.86 6.51 5.70
CA SER A 132 -4.11 7.88 6.14
C SER A 132 -4.79 8.68 5.02
N HIS A 133 -5.48 9.77 5.38
CA HIS A 133 -6.08 10.67 4.41
C HIS A 133 -5.04 11.27 3.44
N ALA A 134 -3.86 11.63 3.94
CA ALA A 134 -2.78 12.16 3.11
C ALA A 134 -2.24 11.13 2.10
N GLU A 135 -2.19 9.85 2.48
CA GLU A 135 -1.82 8.76 1.56
C GLU A 135 -2.87 8.56 0.46
N LEU A 136 -4.15 8.70 0.78
CA LEU A 136 -5.24 8.61 -0.19
C LEU A 136 -5.18 9.76 -1.22
N ASP A 137 -4.91 10.98 -0.78
CA ASP A 137 -4.78 12.13 -1.68
C ASP A 137 -3.53 12.02 -2.56
N TRP A 138 -2.42 11.56 -1.98
CA TRP A 138 -1.22 11.24 -2.77
C TRP A 138 -1.52 10.19 -3.84
N LEU A 139 -2.27 9.14 -3.50
CA LEU A 139 -2.60 8.07 -4.42
C LEU A 139 -3.48 8.57 -5.57
N ARG A 140 -4.48 9.40 -5.28
CA ARG A 140 -5.32 10.07 -6.30
C ARG A 140 -4.48 10.91 -7.27
N ASN A 141 -3.58 11.73 -6.73
CA ASN A 141 -2.70 12.57 -7.55
C ASN A 141 -1.72 11.73 -8.38
N TYR A 142 -1.18 10.65 -7.82
CA TYR A 142 -0.29 9.75 -8.52
C TYR A 142 -1.00 8.99 -9.65
N THR A 143 -2.22 8.49 -9.42
CA THR A 143 -3.02 7.87 -10.48
C THR A 143 -3.43 8.88 -11.54
N GLY A 144 -3.70 10.13 -11.18
CA GLY A 144 -3.96 11.21 -12.14
C GLY A 144 -2.76 11.49 -13.02
N LEU A 145 -1.55 11.55 -12.44
CA LEU A 145 -0.30 11.72 -13.19
C LEU A 145 -0.06 10.55 -14.16
N ILE A 146 -0.24 9.31 -13.69
CA ILE A 146 -0.15 8.13 -14.56
C ILE A 146 -1.17 8.23 -15.68
N GLY A 147 -2.40 8.65 -15.40
CA GLY A 147 -3.44 8.84 -16.42
C GLY A 147 -3.02 9.84 -17.50
N LEU A 148 -2.48 11.00 -17.11
CA LEU A 148 -1.97 12.00 -18.04
C LEU A 148 -0.82 11.48 -18.90
N TYR A 149 0.09 10.69 -18.30
CA TYR A 149 1.19 10.07 -19.04
C TYR A 149 0.70 8.94 -19.95
N LYS A 150 -0.32 8.18 -19.51
CA LYS A 150 -0.90 7.07 -20.25
C LYS A 150 -1.59 7.58 -21.52
N ASP A 151 -2.35 8.66 -21.40
CA ASP A 151 -3.13 9.27 -22.49
C ASP A 151 -2.28 9.55 -23.74
N THR A 152 -1.01 9.95 -23.57
CA THR A 152 -0.11 10.23 -24.70
C THR A 152 0.34 9.01 -25.50
N TYR A 153 0.06 7.79 -25.02
CA TYR A 153 0.49 6.54 -25.67
C TYR A 153 -0.66 5.55 -25.89
N MET A 154 -1.89 5.88 -25.52
CA MET A 154 -3.04 4.96 -25.60
C MET A 154 -3.31 4.43 -27.01
N ASP A 155 -2.96 5.20 -28.01
CA ASP A 155 -3.05 4.90 -29.44
C ASP A 155 -2.02 3.86 -29.90
N VAL A 156 -0.90 3.69 -29.18
CA VAL A 156 0.17 2.75 -29.53
C VAL A 156 0.26 1.58 -28.56
N LEU A 157 0.27 1.85 -27.25
CA LEU A 157 0.54 0.85 -26.22
C LEU A 157 -0.05 1.28 -24.87
N ASP A 158 -0.75 0.37 -24.19
CA ASP A 158 -1.04 0.54 -22.77
C ASP A 158 0.21 0.24 -21.94
N ILE A 159 0.89 1.30 -21.48
CA ILE A 159 2.11 1.23 -20.66
C ILE A 159 1.82 0.76 -19.22
N ALA A 160 0.60 0.95 -18.73
CA ALA A 160 0.25 0.63 -17.35
C ALA A 160 -0.13 -0.84 -17.19
N LEU A 161 -0.46 -1.53 -18.27
CA LEU A 161 -0.88 -2.92 -18.27
C LEU A 161 0.22 -3.81 -17.64
N PRO A 162 -0.06 -4.53 -16.55
CA PRO A 162 0.93 -5.44 -15.97
C PRO A 162 1.22 -6.55 -17.00
N LEU A 163 2.48 -6.66 -17.39
CA LEU A 163 2.96 -7.71 -18.26
C LEU A 163 2.88 -9.03 -17.49
N ALA A 164 1.82 -9.80 -17.78
CA ALA A 164 1.59 -11.19 -17.37
C ALA A 164 1.87 -11.54 -15.89
N ASN A 165 0.80 -11.66 -15.10
CA ASN A 165 0.87 -12.44 -13.86
C ASN A 165 1.03 -13.92 -14.24
N GLY A 166 2.25 -14.45 -14.11
CA GLY A 166 2.49 -15.88 -14.28
C GLY A 166 1.67 -16.73 -13.29
N VAL A 167 1.42 -17.99 -13.66
CA VAL A 167 0.57 -18.99 -12.99
C VAL A 167 1.15 -19.51 -11.66
N GLY A 168 2.04 -18.76 -11.03
CA GLY A 168 2.38 -19.03 -9.64
C GLY A 168 1.33 -18.39 -8.75
N ASN A 169 0.64 -19.18 -7.90
CA ASN A 169 0.01 -18.62 -6.70
C ASN A 169 1.15 -17.93 -5.93
N ALA A 170 1.27 -16.62 -6.09
CA ALA A 170 2.23 -15.87 -5.32
C ALA A 170 1.80 -16.07 -3.87
N ARG A 171 2.75 -16.39 -2.99
CA ARG A 171 2.47 -16.54 -1.54
C ARG A 171 1.70 -15.33 -0.97
N HIS A 172 1.76 -14.23 -1.70
CA HIS A 172 1.01 -13.00 -1.55
C HIS A 172 0.52 -12.58 -2.95
N ASP A 173 -0.76 -12.76 -3.29
CA ASP A 173 -1.31 -12.50 -4.64
C ASP A 173 -1.72 -11.02 -4.88
N GLY A 174 -1.25 -10.09 -4.06
CA GLY A 174 -1.78 -8.72 -4.06
C GLY A 174 -3.22 -8.60 -3.52
N GLN A 175 -3.81 -9.74 -3.12
CA GLN A 175 -5.19 -9.80 -2.68
C GLN A 175 -5.35 -9.31 -1.23
N ILE A 176 -6.42 -8.55 -1.01
CA ILE A 176 -6.92 -8.15 0.29
C ILE A 176 -7.49 -9.39 0.97
N GLN A 177 -6.94 -9.77 2.12
CA GLN A 177 -7.47 -10.82 2.97
C GLN A 177 -8.12 -10.20 4.19
N SER A 178 -9.37 -10.58 4.44
CA SER A 178 -10.03 -10.25 5.70
C SER A 178 -9.62 -11.28 6.74
N THR A 179 -8.91 -10.89 7.80
CA THR A 179 -8.66 -11.78 8.93
C THR A 179 -9.92 -11.82 9.81
N ARG A 180 -11.00 -12.43 9.32
CA ARG A 180 -12.02 -12.97 10.22
C ARG A 180 -11.42 -14.24 10.81
N SER A 181 -11.02 -14.21 12.09
CA SER A 181 -10.53 -15.43 12.73
C SER A 181 -11.68 -16.45 12.73
N ALA A 182 -11.54 -17.51 11.95
CA ALA A 182 -12.51 -18.60 11.88
C ALA A 182 -12.50 -19.49 13.14
N SER A 183 -11.95 -19.03 14.28
CA SER A 183 -11.63 -19.88 15.43
C SER A 183 -11.85 -19.25 16.82
N SER A 184 -12.88 -18.42 17.01
CA SER A 184 -13.31 -18.05 18.37
C SER A 184 -14.83 -18.10 18.51
N LYS A 185 -15.38 -19.32 18.57
CA LYS A 185 -16.65 -19.56 19.26
C LYS A 185 -16.37 -19.45 20.77
N THR A 186 -16.34 -18.23 21.30
CA THR A 186 -16.43 -18.00 22.75
C THR A 186 -17.75 -17.28 23.01
N ASN A 187 -18.64 -17.98 23.73
CA ASN A 187 -19.86 -17.40 24.28
C ASN A 187 -19.50 -16.20 25.15
N SER A 188 -20.05 -15.03 24.85
CA SER A 188 -20.24 -13.99 25.87
C SER A 188 -21.60 -13.33 25.67
N LEU A 189 -22.45 -13.51 26.68
CA LEU A 189 -23.67 -12.76 26.88
C LEU A 189 -23.32 -11.31 27.25
N GLY A 190 -24.17 -10.36 26.86
CA GLY A 190 -24.32 -9.09 27.58
C GLY A 190 -24.04 -7.81 26.78
N ASN A 191 -25.12 -7.30 26.17
CA ASN A 191 -25.55 -5.91 26.08
C ASN A 191 -24.52 -4.76 25.92
N GLY A 192 -24.66 -4.02 24.80
CA GLY A 192 -24.63 -2.56 24.82
C GLY A 192 -23.31 -1.85 24.49
N ALA A 193 -22.82 -1.94 23.25
CA ALA A 193 -22.18 -0.85 22.51
C ALA A 193 -21.92 -1.29 21.05
N GLN A 194 -22.70 -0.75 20.11
CA GLN A 194 -22.54 -0.99 18.68
C GLN A 194 -21.34 -0.22 18.12
N PHE A 195 -20.15 -0.81 18.19
CA PHE A 195 -19.12 -0.64 17.17
C PHE A 195 -18.52 -2.02 16.93
N ALA A 196 -18.93 -2.66 15.83
CA ALA A 196 -18.36 -3.94 15.42
C ALA A 196 -16.84 -3.76 15.27
N PRO A 197 -16.00 -4.63 15.88
CA PRO A 197 -14.58 -4.59 15.62
C PRO A 197 -14.39 -4.91 14.14
N GLY A 198 -14.02 -3.89 13.37
CA GLY A 198 -13.79 -4.04 11.93
C GLY A 198 -12.83 -5.20 11.72
N ALA A 199 -13.21 -6.13 10.84
CA ALA A 199 -12.35 -7.25 10.48
C ALA A 199 -10.95 -6.69 10.15
N ALA A 200 -9.91 -7.20 10.79
CA ALA A 200 -8.56 -6.72 10.53
C ALA A 200 -8.23 -7.11 9.08
N VAL A 201 -8.18 -6.11 8.22
CA VAL A 201 -7.86 -6.29 6.80
C VAL A 201 -6.35 -6.32 6.70
N SER A 202 -5.78 -7.45 6.27
CA SER A 202 -4.36 -7.52 5.90
C SER A 202 -4.27 -7.56 4.38
N VAL A 203 -3.34 -6.79 3.83
CA VAL A 203 -3.09 -6.85 2.40
C VAL A 203 -1.63 -7.16 2.17
N TYR A 204 -1.37 -8.18 1.38
CA TYR A 204 -0.03 -8.57 1.01
C TYR A 204 0.30 -8.02 -0.39
N ALA A 205 1.54 -7.59 -0.61
CA ALA A 205 2.08 -7.22 -1.92
C ALA A 205 2.16 -8.45 -2.80
N ALA A 206 1.87 -8.33 -4.09
CA ALA A 206 2.13 -9.40 -5.05
C ALA A 206 3.60 -9.86 -4.93
N SER A 207 3.86 -11.16 -4.69
CA SER A 207 5.24 -11.67 -4.68
C SER A 207 5.83 -11.75 -6.09
N THR A 208 4.96 -11.77 -7.10
CA THR A 208 5.33 -11.59 -8.50
C THR A 208 5.64 -10.10 -8.67
N PRO A 209 6.89 -9.71 -8.93
CA PRO A 209 7.24 -8.30 -9.03
C PRO A 209 6.43 -7.66 -10.16
N PRO A 210 5.99 -6.40 -10.00
CA PRO A 210 5.49 -5.62 -11.13
C PRO A 210 6.61 -5.66 -12.18
N ASN A 211 6.33 -6.26 -13.34
CA ASN A 211 7.28 -6.48 -14.44
C ASN A 211 8.13 -7.78 -14.38
N THR A 212 7.64 -8.89 -13.85
CA THR A 212 8.13 -10.19 -14.36
C THR A 212 7.59 -10.35 -15.77
N ILE A 213 8.35 -9.81 -16.71
CA ILE A 213 8.09 -9.85 -18.15
C ILE A 213 8.10 -11.32 -18.57
N ARG A 214 6.97 -12.01 -18.41
CA ARG A 214 6.71 -13.23 -19.15
C ARG A 214 6.03 -12.79 -20.43
N ALA A 215 6.73 -12.97 -21.55
CA ALA A 215 6.13 -12.77 -22.86
C ALA A 215 4.83 -13.59 -22.95
N PRO A 216 3.78 -13.08 -23.60
CA PRO A 216 2.55 -13.83 -23.77
C PRO A 216 2.87 -15.18 -24.43
N ASP A 217 2.51 -16.28 -23.75
CA ASP A 217 2.81 -17.64 -24.24
C ASP A 217 1.97 -17.99 -25.47
N ASP A 218 0.68 -17.61 -25.47
CA ASP A 218 -0.26 -17.86 -26.55
C ASP A 218 -1.28 -16.71 -26.70
N LEU A 219 -1.77 -16.49 -27.91
CA LEU A 219 -2.80 -15.51 -28.28
C LEU A 219 -4.17 -15.86 -27.67
N MET A 220 -4.44 -17.16 -27.58
CA MET A 220 -5.67 -17.71 -27.04
C MET A 220 -5.39 -18.37 -25.69
N ILE A 221 -6.24 -18.11 -24.70
CA ILE A 221 -6.08 -18.68 -23.36
C ILE A 221 -7.39 -19.27 -22.86
N THR A 222 -7.27 -20.34 -22.07
CA THR A 222 -8.40 -20.92 -21.33
C THR A 222 -8.53 -20.21 -19.99
N VAL A 223 -9.69 -19.62 -19.73
CA VAL A 223 -9.98 -18.88 -18.50
C VAL A 223 -11.20 -19.47 -17.81
N LEU A 224 -11.11 -19.60 -16.49
CA LEU A 224 -12.21 -19.96 -15.61
C LEU A 224 -12.86 -18.71 -15.05
N VAL A 225 -14.17 -18.63 -15.17
CA VAL A 225 -14.96 -17.51 -14.67
C VAL A 225 -15.17 -17.66 -13.16
N THR A 226 -14.81 -16.65 -12.38
CA THR A 226 -15.00 -16.66 -10.93
C THR A 226 -16.29 -15.99 -10.48
N ARG A 227 -16.92 -15.19 -11.35
CA ARG A 227 -18.09 -14.37 -11.04
C ARG A 227 -19.08 -14.36 -12.19
N ASP A 228 -20.37 -14.44 -11.86
CA ASP A 228 -21.46 -14.28 -12.81
C ASP A 228 -21.58 -12.81 -13.25
N ALA A 229 -21.65 -12.56 -14.56
CA ALA A 229 -21.95 -11.26 -15.14
C ALA A 229 -22.65 -11.45 -16.51
N GLN A 230 -23.86 -10.91 -16.66
CA GLN A 230 -24.68 -11.21 -17.84
C GLN A 230 -24.39 -10.31 -19.05
N ASP A 231 -23.71 -9.18 -18.89
CA ASP A 231 -23.37 -8.25 -19.98
C ASP A 231 -21.99 -7.61 -19.76
N VAL A 232 -20.91 -8.31 -20.12
CA VAL A 232 -19.56 -7.73 -20.09
C VAL A 232 -19.19 -7.27 -21.49
N GLU A 233 -19.07 -5.96 -21.68
CA GLU A 233 -18.57 -5.39 -22.93
C GLU A 233 -17.05 -5.58 -23.03
N THR A 234 -16.63 -6.31 -24.04
CA THR A 234 -15.24 -6.40 -24.50
C THR A 234 -15.08 -5.61 -25.80
N GLU A 235 -13.84 -5.43 -26.24
CA GLU A 235 -13.51 -4.66 -27.46
C GLU A 235 -14.19 -5.19 -28.73
N ARG A 236 -14.58 -6.48 -28.74
CA ARG A 236 -15.17 -7.14 -29.92
C ARG A 236 -16.65 -7.51 -29.77
N GLY A 237 -17.23 -7.34 -28.58
CA GLY A 237 -18.65 -7.63 -28.35
C GLY A 237 -19.01 -7.84 -26.89
N THR A 238 -20.24 -8.28 -26.67
CA THR A 238 -20.77 -8.60 -25.33
C THR A 238 -20.51 -10.07 -25.00
N MET A 239 -19.91 -10.34 -23.85
CA MET A 239 -19.69 -11.70 -23.34
C MET A 239 -20.54 -11.94 -22.09
N GLN A 240 -21.21 -13.09 -22.04
CA GLN A 240 -21.90 -13.56 -20.85
C GLN A 240 -20.95 -14.44 -20.05
N LEU A 241 -20.75 -14.09 -18.78
CA LEU A 241 -19.91 -14.82 -17.85
C LEU A 241 -20.80 -15.57 -16.85
N ARG A 242 -20.66 -16.89 -16.80
CA ARG A 242 -21.26 -17.72 -15.74
C ARG A 242 -20.16 -18.27 -14.84
N ALA A 243 -20.30 -18.10 -13.53
CA ALA A 243 -19.35 -18.55 -12.53
C ALA A 243 -19.12 -20.06 -12.65
N GLY A 244 -17.85 -20.46 -12.70
CA GLY A 244 -17.41 -21.85 -12.88
C GLY A 244 -17.32 -22.31 -14.34
N GLU A 245 -17.78 -21.52 -15.31
CA GLU A 245 -17.62 -21.83 -16.74
C GLU A 245 -16.16 -21.63 -17.17
N GLN A 246 -15.69 -22.47 -18.10
CA GLN A 246 -14.40 -22.31 -18.76
C GLN A 246 -14.62 -21.77 -20.16
N LEU A 247 -13.91 -20.70 -20.51
CA LEU A 247 -14.01 -20.02 -21.80
C LEU A 247 -12.64 -20.03 -22.48
N TYR A 248 -12.62 -20.23 -23.79
CA TYR A 248 -11.43 -20.12 -24.62
C TYR A 248 -11.50 -18.81 -25.40
N VAL A 249 -10.72 -17.81 -24.97
CA VAL A 249 -10.84 -16.43 -25.45
C VAL A 249 -9.46 -15.87 -25.77
N ARG A 250 -9.42 -14.87 -26.66
CA ARG A 250 -8.21 -14.09 -26.91
C ARG A 250 -7.76 -13.40 -25.63
N ARG A 251 -6.45 -13.43 -25.37
CA ARG A 251 -5.83 -12.80 -24.20
C ARG A 251 -6.15 -11.32 -24.09
N ASP A 252 -6.13 -10.61 -25.22
CA ASP A 252 -6.36 -9.17 -25.33
C ASP A 252 -7.71 -8.76 -24.69
N GLU A 253 -8.77 -9.53 -24.95
CA GLU A 253 -10.13 -9.23 -24.49
C GLU A 253 -10.34 -9.47 -22.99
N VAL A 254 -9.65 -10.46 -22.44
CA VAL A 254 -9.84 -10.90 -21.04
C VAL A 254 -8.86 -10.26 -20.06
N GLN A 255 -7.86 -9.53 -20.54
CA GLN A 255 -6.79 -8.99 -19.70
C GLN A 255 -7.30 -8.03 -18.62
N ALA A 256 -8.21 -7.12 -18.98
CA ALA A 256 -8.83 -6.21 -18.00
C ALA A 256 -9.64 -6.98 -16.93
N LEU A 257 -10.30 -8.08 -17.33
CA LEU A 257 -11.11 -8.93 -16.45
C LEU A 257 -10.24 -9.79 -15.53
N LEU A 258 -9.07 -10.23 -16.00
CA LEU A 258 -8.05 -10.91 -15.21
C LEU A 258 -7.48 -9.98 -14.12
N ILE A 259 -7.17 -8.72 -14.45
CA ILE A 259 -6.67 -7.73 -13.47
C ILE A 259 -7.70 -7.45 -12.36
N ARG A 260 -8.98 -7.40 -12.74
CA ARG A 260 -10.13 -7.26 -11.83
C ARG A 260 -10.36 -8.51 -10.97
N GLY A 261 -9.85 -9.68 -11.38
CA GLY A 261 -10.01 -10.95 -10.68
C GLY A 261 -11.33 -11.69 -10.97
N TRP A 262 -12.04 -11.29 -12.04
CA TRP A 262 -13.29 -11.95 -12.47
C TRP A 262 -13.04 -13.24 -13.25
N LEU A 263 -11.82 -13.39 -13.76
CA LEU A 263 -11.35 -14.56 -14.48
C LEU A 263 -10.08 -15.08 -13.80
N LYS A 264 -9.86 -16.39 -13.89
CA LYS A 264 -8.60 -17.05 -13.53
C LYS A 264 -8.10 -17.82 -14.73
N GLN A 265 -6.84 -17.63 -15.11
CA GLN A 265 -6.24 -18.45 -16.17
C GLN A 265 -6.07 -19.88 -15.68
N VAL A 266 -6.47 -20.85 -16.51
CA VAL A 266 -6.27 -22.28 -16.28
C VAL A 266 -5.22 -22.74 -17.30
N GLU A 267 -4.13 -23.34 -16.82
CA GLU A 267 -3.14 -23.97 -17.72
C GLU A 267 -3.71 -25.28 -18.30
N SER A 268 -3.47 -25.50 -19.60
CA SER A 268 -3.49 -26.81 -20.23
C SER A 268 -2.09 -27.41 -20.20
#